data_AF-A0A2V5Q5J5-F1
#
_entry.id   AF-A0A2V5Q5J5-F1
#
_cell.length_a   1.000
_cell.length_b   1.000
_cell.length_c   1.000
_cell.angle_alpha   90.00
_cell.angle_beta   90.00
_cell.angle_gamma   90.00
#
_symmetry.space_group_name_H-M   'P 1'
#
loop_
_entity.id
_entity.type
_entity.pdbx_description
1 polymer ?
#
loop_
_entity_poly.entity_id
_entity_poly.type
_entity_poly.pdbx_seq_one_letter_code
_entity_poly.pdbx_strand_id
1 'polypeptide(L)'
;MIPLEDNVGDIIGKAQRGLRISDTELAEKARVSSQKIRDLRAGDFDELALLRVAPVLGLAPRALCELAKGEWHPQKIDQRDGLAQFNTHYHDMAVNAYLVWDPASHAAAAFDTGADCSEMIRFANRHKLHVQLIFLTHAHADHVADLPRLREETAADVFTPARE
;
A
#
# COMPACT_ATOMS: atom_id res chain seq x y z
N MET A 1 2.43 11.76 -8.94
CA MET A 1 2.83 10.35 -8.72
C MET A 1 2.30 10.00 -7.35
N ILE A 2 1.65 8.85 -7.18
CA ILE A 2 1.16 8.42 -5.87
C ILE A 2 2.40 8.09 -5.02
N PRO A 3 2.55 8.64 -3.80
CA PRO A 3 3.65 8.28 -2.91
C PRO A 3 3.63 6.78 -2.60
N LEU A 4 4.80 6.19 -2.34
CA LEU A 4 4.86 4.85 -1.78
C LEU A 4 4.33 4.88 -0.34
N GLU A 5 3.57 3.86 0.04
CA GLU A 5 2.99 3.75 1.38
C GLU A 5 4.08 3.66 2.45
N ASP A 6 5.03 2.74 2.29
CA ASP A 6 6.16 2.56 3.20
C ASP A 6 7.38 3.35 2.75
N ASN A 7 7.91 4.17 3.66
CA ASN A 7 9.23 4.77 3.49
C ASN A 7 10.34 3.86 4.08
N VAL A 8 11.59 4.29 3.92
CA VAL A 8 12.76 3.55 4.43
C VAL A 8 12.73 3.35 5.94
N GLY A 9 12.28 4.36 6.69
CA GLY A 9 12.12 4.28 8.14
C GLY A 9 11.07 3.23 8.54
N ASP A 10 9.95 3.15 7.80
CA ASP A 10 8.92 2.12 7.99
C ASP A 10 9.48 0.72 7.72
N ILE A 11 10.21 0.53 6.62
CA ILE A 11 10.82 -0.75 6.27
C ILE A 11 11.81 -1.20 7.35
N ILE A 12 12.72 -0.31 7.79
CA ILE A 12 13.67 -0.59 8.87
C ILE A 12 12.92 -0.95 10.15
N GLY A 13 11.93 -0.14 10.53
CA GLY A 13 11.12 -0.35 11.74
C GLY A 13 10.33 -1.66 11.71
N LYS A 14 9.70 -2.00 10.58
CA LYS A 14 8.93 -3.25 10.38
C LYS A 14 9.86 -4.46 10.42
N ALA A 15 10.98 -4.44 9.71
CA ALA A 15 11.96 -5.53 9.71
C ALA A 15 12.53 -5.76 11.12
N GLN A 16 12.92 -4.69 11.80
CA GLN A 16 13.44 -4.76 13.17
C GLN A 16 12.40 -5.34 14.14
N ARG A 17 11.14 -4.88 14.09
CA ARG A 17 10.04 -5.43 14.89
C ARG A 17 9.79 -6.91 14.58
N GLY A 18 9.78 -7.29 13.31
CA GLY A 18 9.58 -8.67 12.88
C GLY A 18 10.66 -9.62 13.39
N LEU A 19 11.92 -9.16 13.41
CA LEU A 19 13.06 -9.90 13.95
C LEU A 19 13.18 -9.84 15.48
N ARG A 20 12.37 -8.99 16.15
CA ARG A 20 12.39 -8.77 17.60
C ARG A 20 13.76 -8.31 18.14
N ILE A 21 14.48 -7.51 17.34
CA ILE A 21 15.79 -6.96 17.71
C ILE A 21 15.61 -5.58 18.34
N SER A 22 16.21 -5.32 19.50
CA SER A 22 16.15 -4.00 20.14
C SER A 22 17.00 -2.95 19.41
N ASP A 23 16.75 -1.65 19.63
CA ASP A 23 17.57 -0.57 19.05
C ASP A 23 19.05 -0.68 19.48
N THR A 24 19.31 -1.10 20.72
CA THR A 24 20.65 -1.31 21.26
C THR A 24 21.35 -2.47 20.54
N GLU A 25 20.67 -3.61 20.43
CA GLU A 25 21.20 -4.79 19.77
C GLU A 25 21.47 -4.54 18.27
N LEU A 26 20.57 -3.83 17.59
CA LEU A 26 20.76 -3.43 16.20
C LEU A 26 21.96 -2.50 16.04
N ALA A 27 22.09 -1.50 16.92
CA ALA A 27 23.21 -0.56 16.93
C ALA A 27 24.56 -1.28 17.13
N GLU A 28 24.63 -2.23 18.07
CA GLU A 28 25.82 -3.04 18.32
C GLU A 28 26.19 -3.89 17.10
N LYS A 29 25.23 -4.64 16.55
CA LYS A 29 25.43 -5.51 15.38
C LYS A 29 25.85 -4.73 14.14
N ALA A 30 25.23 -3.57 13.90
CA ALA A 30 25.53 -2.71 12.76
C ALA A 30 26.74 -1.79 13.00
N ARG A 31 27.31 -1.75 14.22
CA ARG A 31 28.40 -0.84 14.60
C ARG A 31 28.06 0.63 14.28
N VAL A 32 26.88 1.06 14.72
CA VAL A 32 26.38 2.44 14.66
C VAL A 32 25.84 2.83 16.04
N SER A 33 25.54 4.10 16.26
CA SER A 33 24.92 4.53 17.54
C SER A 33 23.42 4.22 17.55
N SER A 34 22.84 3.99 18.73
CA SER A 34 21.38 3.85 18.86
C SER A 34 20.63 5.11 18.45
N GLN A 35 21.26 6.30 18.54
CA GLN A 35 20.69 7.52 17.98
C GLN A 35 20.56 7.42 16.46
N LYS A 36 21.60 6.93 15.77
CA LYS A 36 21.56 6.73 14.32
C LYS A 36 20.46 5.75 13.88
N ILE A 37 20.17 4.72 14.68
CA ILE A 37 19.03 3.83 14.44
C ILE A 37 17.70 4.57 14.52
N ARG A 38 17.53 5.43 15.54
CA ARG A 38 16.32 6.26 15.70
C ARG A 38 16.16 7.26 14.56
N ASP A 39 17.24 7.94 14.18
CA ASP A 39 17.27 8.90 13.07
C ASP A 39 16.84 8.21 11.77
N LEU A 40 17.44 7.06 11.43
CA LEU A 40 17.06 6.27 10.25
C LEU A 40 15.57 5.88 10.25
N ARG A 41 15.03 5.50 11.41
CA ARG A 41 13.60 5.16 11.56
C ARG A 41 12.68 6.37 11.48
N ALA A 42 13.18 7.57 11.81
CA ALA A 42 12.48 8.83 11.63
C ALA A 42 12.55 9.35 10.18
N GLY A 43 13.30 8.67 9.31
CA GLY A 43 13.46 9.04 7.90
C GLY A 43 14.73 9.85 7.61
N ASP A 44 15.58 10.11 8.61
CA ASP A 44 16.85 10.80 8.39
C ASP A 44 17.84 9.88 7.67
N PHE A 45 18.03 10.16 6.38
CA PHE A 45 18.89 9.34 5.54
C PHE A 45 20.37 9.54 5.85
N ASP A 46 21.04 8.45 6.20
CA ASP A 46 22.49 8.32 6.29
C ASP A 46 22.92 7.05 5.56
N GLU A 47 23.52 7.20 4.38
CA GLU A 47 23.88 6.09 3.50
C GLU A 47 24.81 5.08 4.18
N LEU A 48 25.81 5.55 4.92
CA LEU A 48 26.76 4.65 5.59
C LEU A 48 26.10 3.85 6.70
N ALA A 49 25.22 4.50 7.48
CA ALA A 49 24.49 3.82 8.53
C ALA A 49 23.49 2.81 7.96
N LEU A 50 22.77 3.18 6.89
CA LEU A 50 21.81 2.32 6.22
C LEU A 50 22.47 1.09 5.60
N LEU A 51 23.63 1.25 4.95
CA LEU A 51 24.43 0.13 4.42
C LEU A 51 24.89 -0.86 5.50
N ARG A 52 25.08 -0.39 6.74
CA ARG A 52 25.43 -1.25 7.89
C ARG A 52 24.21 -1.91 8.54
N VAL A 53 23.09 -1.20 8.61
CA VAL A 53 21.85 -1.68 9.24
C VAL A 53 21.13 -2.71 8.37
N ALA A 54 21.06 -2.49 7.06
CA ALA A 54 20.28 -3.33 6.15
C ALA A 54 20.66 -4.84 6.23
N PRO A 55 21.94 -5.25 6.18
CA PRO A 55 22.30 -6.66 6.27
C PRO A 55 21.90 -7.32 7.60
N VAL A 56 21.96 -6.58 8.73
CA VAL A 56 21.55 -7.08 10.05
C VAL A 56 20.06 -7.39 10.08
N LEU A 57 19.26 -6.62 9.34
CA LEU A 57 17.82 -6.79 9.21
C LEU A 57 17.40 -7.72 8.07
N GLY A 58 18.37 -8.34 7.36
CA GLY A 58 18.08 -9.17 6.19
C GLY A 58 17.53 -8.39 4.98
N LEU A 59 17.77 -7.08 4.93
CA LEU A 59 17.32 -6.19 3.87
C LEU A 59 18.41 -6.01 2.80
N ALA A 60 18.00 -5.78 1.56
CA ALA A 60 18.90 -5.48 0.45
C ALA A 60 19.43 -4.03 0.55
N PRO A 61 20.72 -3.80 0.82
CA PRO A 61 21.23 -2.45 1.13
C PRO A 61 21.09 -1.47 -0.04
N ARG A 62 21.41 -1.93 -1.26
CA ARG A 62 21.35 -1.10 -2.45
C ARG A 62 19.92 -0.63 -2.76
N ALA A 63 18.95 -1.54 -2.73
CA ALA A 63 17.56 -1.22 -3.00
C ALA A 63 17.01 -0.22 -1.95
N LEU A 64 17.42 -0.37 -0.69
CA LEU A 64 17.01 0.54 0.37
C LEU A 64 17.65 1.94 0.22
N CYS A 65 18.90 2.03 -0.25
CA CYS A 65 19.51 3.31 -0.64
C CYS A 65 18.79 3.98 -1.81
N GLU A 66 18.50 3.22 -2.88
CA GLU A 66 17.78 3.74 -4.06
C GLU A 66 16.38 4.25 -3.67
N LEU A 67 15.70 3.54 -2.77
CA LEU A 67 14.43 3.99 -2.20
C LEU A 67 14.59 5.26 -1.36
N ALA A 68 15.61 5.35 -0.49
CA ALA A 68 15.86 6.51 0.35
C ALA A 68 16.17 7.78 -0.45
N LYS A 69 16.83 7.62 -1.60
CA LYS A 69 17.16 8.71 -2.53
C LYS A 69 15.98 9.08 -3.44
N GLY A 70 14.87 8.34 -3.39
CA GLY A 70 13.75 8.51 -4.30
C GLY A 70 14.09 8.13 -5.75
N GLU A 71 15.15 7.36 -5.96
CA GLU A 71 15.62 6.93 -7.29
C GLU A 71 14.81 5.75 -7.84
N TRP A 72 14.19 4.97 -6.95
CA TRP A 72 13.31 3.88 -7.34
C TRP A 72 11.85 4.31 -7.34
N HIS A 73 11.15 4.00 -8.43
CA HIS A 73 9.70 4.07 -8.53
C HIS A 73 9.18 2.89 -9.35
N PRO A 74 7.95 2.41 -9.09
CA PRO A 74 7.34 1.42 -9.97
C PRO A 74 7.21 1.99 -11.39
N GLN A 75 7.35 1.12 -12.39
CA GLN A 75 7.04 1.49 -13.76
C GLN A 75 5.56 1.86 -13.84
N LYS A 76 5.27 2.97 -14.54
CA LYS A 76 3.88 3.34 -14.80
C LYS A 76 3.24 2.25 -15.64
N ILE A 77 2.09 1.78 -15.19
CA ILE A 77 1.23 0.92 -15.98
C ILE A 77 0.26 1.86 -16.70
N ASP A 78 0.35 1.92 -18.02
CA ASP A 78 -0.62 2.66 -18.83
C ASP A 78 -2.01 2.05 -18.69
N GLN A 79 -3.04 2.81 -19.08
CA GLN A 79 -4.42 2.34 -19.06
C GLN A 79 -4.52 0.96 -19.74
N ARG A 80 -5.04 -0.01 -18.99
CA ARG A 80 -5.39 -1.33 -19.50
C ARG A 80 -6.89 -1.40 -19.65
N ASP A 81 -7.33 -1.90 -20.79
CA ASP A 81 -8.74 -2.20 -20.97
C ASP A 81 -9.17 -3.25 -19.92
N GLY A 82 -10.34 -3.06 -19.32
CA GLY A 82 -10.82 -3.91 -18.24
C GLY A 82 -10.26 -3.60 -16.83
N LEU A 83 -9.48 -2.53 -16.62
CA LEU A 83 -8.93 -2.19 -15.30
C LEU A 83 -8.90 -0.67 -15.04
N ALA A 84 -9.38 -0.27 -13.86
CA ALA A 84 -9.26 1.09 -13.33
C ALA A 84 -8.81 1.07 -11.88
N GLN A 85 -7.85 1.93 -11.54
CA GLN A 85 -7.41 2.19 -10.18
C GLN A 85 -8.01 3.50 -9.67
N PHE A 86 -8.47 3.48 -8.42
CA PHE A 86 -8.95 4.63 -7.69
C PHE A 86 -8.06 4.80 -6.47
N ASN A 87 -7.57 6.03 -6.26
CA ASN A 87 -6.75 6.35 -5.12
C ASN A 87 -7.48 7.39 -4.27
N THR A 88 -7.83 7.02 -3.05
CA THR A 88 -8.61 7.84 -2.13
C THR A 88 -7.75 8.23 -0.94
N HIS A 89 -7.91 9.45 -0.47
CA HIS A 89 -7.17 9.92 0.69
C HIS A 89 -7.79 9.36 1.98
N TYR A 90 -6.96 8.80 2.86
CA TYR A 90 -7.36 8.34 4.18
C TYR A 90 -6.31 8.79 5.20
N HIS A 91 -6.66 9.81 5.99
CA HIS A 91 -5.72 10.50 6.88
C HIS A 91 -4.46 11.00 6.16
N ASP A 92 -3.29 10.48 6.48
CA ASP A 92 -2.00 10.81 5.87
C ASP A 92 -1.61 9.86 4.72
N MET A 93 -2.47 8.90 4.40
CA MET A 93 -2.19 7.84 3.43
C MET A 93 -3.10 7.91 2.20
N ALA A 94 -2.70 7.15 1.19
CA ALA A 94 -3.36 7.04 -0.10
C ALA A 94 -3.78 5.58 -0.28
N VAL A 95 -5.09 5.31 -0.22
CA VAL A 95 -5.66 3.96 -0.25
C VAL A 95 -6.07 3.63 -1.67
N ASN A 96 -5.71 2.43 -2.11
CA ASN A 96 -6.07 1.95 -3.43
C ASN A 96 -7.34 1.12 -3.38
N ALA A 97 -8.23 1.39 -4.32
CA ALA A 97 -9.34 0.52 -4.69
C ALA A 97 -9.30 0.30 -6.20
N TYR A 98 -9.83 -0.82 -6.67
CA TYR A 98 -9.77 -1.17 -8.08
C TYR A 98 -11.14 -1.60 -8.60
N LEU A 99 -11.38 -1.33 -9.88
CA LEU A 99 -12.47 -1.90 -10.62
C LEU A 99 -11.89 -2.70 -11.79
N VAL A 100 -12.28 -3.97 -11.88
CA VAL A 100 -11.97 -4.82 -13.02
C VAL A 100 -13.27 -5.14 -13.75
N TRP A 101 -13.22 -5.25 -15.08
CA TRP A 101 -14.38 -5.63 -15.87
C TRP A 101 -13.99 -6.42 -17.11
N ASP A 102 -14.95 -7.20 -17.61
CA ASP A 102 -14.88 -7.79 -18.93
C ASP A 102 -15.32 -6.75 -19.99
N PRO A 103 -14.47 -6.37 -20.96
CA PRO A 103 -14.83 -5.41 -22.00
C PRO A 103 -16.00 -5.85 -22.89
N ALA A 104 -16.27 -7.16 -23.00
CA ALA A 104 -17.34 -7.67 -23.85
C ALA A 104 -18.72 -7.61 -23.17
N SER A 105 -18.83 -8.13 -21.94
CA SER A 105 -20.10 -8.20 -21.21
C SER A 105 -20.35 -7.01 -20.28
N HIS A 106 -19.33 -6.21 -19.98
CA HIS A 106 -19.34 -5.16 -18.97
C HIS A 106 -19.59 -5.65 -17.53
N ALA A 107 -19.58 -6.96 -17.28
CA ALA A 107 -19.59 -7.50 -15.93
C ALA A 107 -18.32 -7.07 -15.19
N ALA A 108 -18.48 -6.57 -13.97
CA ALA A 108 -17.42 -5.94 -13.22
C ALA A 108 -17.36 -6.42 -11.77
N ALA A 109 -16.16 -6.32 -11.19
CA ALA A 109 -15.89 -6.56 -9.78
C ALA A 109 -15.07 -5.41 -9.19
N ALA A 110 -15.46 -4.94 -8.02
CA ALA A 110 -14.67 -4.02 -7.22
C ALA A 110 -13.72 -4.80 -6.29
N PHE A 111 -12.51 -4.27 -6.11
CA PHE A 111 -11.56 -4.72 -5.10
C PHE A 111 -11.31 -3.57 -4.14
N ASP A 112 -11.70 -3.79 -2.88
CA ASP A 112 -11.82 -2.79 -1.83
C ASP A 112 -12.74 -1.61 -2.20
N THR A 113 -13.07 -0.78 -1.22
CA THR A 113 -13.91 0.41 -1.47
C THR A 113 -13.10 1.70 -1.47
N GLY A 114 -11.88 1.64 -0.94
CA GLY A 114 -11.15 2.83 -0.52
C GLY A 114 -11.91 3.60 0.56
N ALA A 115 -11.45 4.82 0.81
CA ALA A 115 -12.05 5.75 1.76
C ALA A 115 -13.34 6.41 1.24
N ASP A 116 -13.51 6.48 -0.09
CA ASP A 116 -14.65 7.09 -0.77
C ASP A 116 -14.86 6.43 -2.14
N CYS A 117 -15.97 5.71 -2.31
CA CYS A 117 -16.26 5.00 -3.56
C CYS A 117 -16.91 5.88 -4.63
N SER A 118 -17.09 7.18 -4.39
CA SER A 118 -17.80 8.11 -5.29
C SER A 118 -17.27 8.12 -6.73
N GLU A 119 -15.95 8.19 -6.92
CA GLU A 119 -15.36 8.19 -8.27
C GLU A 119 -15.49 6.82 -8.95
N MET A 120 -15.41 5.74 -8.18
CA MET A 120 -15.63 4.38 -8.70
C MET A 120 -17.05 4.21 -9.22
N ILE A 121 -18.05 4.63 -8.46
CA ILE A 121 -19.46 4.60 -8.87
C ILE A 121 -19.67 5.47 -10.12
N ARG A 122 -19.16 6.72 -10.10
CA ARG A 122 -19.24 7.61 -11.27
C ARG A 122 -18.61 6.98 -12.51
N PHE A 123 -17.45 6.34 -12.34
CA PHE A 123 -16.77 5.64 -13.43
C PHE A 123 -17.61 4.47 -13.96
N ALA A 124 -18.08 3.58 -13.08
CA ALA A 124 -18.92 2.45 -13.46
C ALA A 124 -20.17 2.89 -14.23
N ASN A 125 -20.86 3.93 -13.75
CA ASN A 125 -22.05 4.48 -14.41
C ASN A 125 -21.74 5.07 -15.79
N ARG A 126 -20.67 5.88 -15.91
CA ARG A 126 -20.25 6.46 -17.21
C ARG A 126 -19.91 5.38 -18.24
N HIS A 127 -19.27 4.30 -17.81
CA HIS A 127 -18.83 3.20 -18.67
C HIS A 127 -19.86 2.07 -18.79
N LYS A 128 -21.04 2.22 -18.17
CA LYS A 128 -22.12 1.21 -18.16
C LYS A 128 -21.62 -0.15 -17.68
N LEU A 129 -20.85 -0.15 -16.61
CA LEU A 129 -20.33 -1.36 -15.97
C LEU A 129 -21.34 -1.91 -14.97
N HIS A 130 -21.46 -3.23 -14.94
CA HIS A 130 -22.33 -3.96 -14.03
C HIS A 130 -21.48 -4.54 -12.90
N VAL A 131 -21.31 -3.78 -11.82
CA VAL A 131 -20.57 -4.23 -10.64
C VAL A 131 -21.39 -5.29 -9.91
N GLN A 132 -21.00 -6.55 -10.04
CA GLN A 132 -21.72 -7.70 -9.48
C GLN A 132 -21.08 -8.19 -8.19
N LEU A 133 -19.78 -7.94 -8.03
CA LEU A 133 -18.96 -8.49 -6.95
C LEU A 133 -18.14 -7.37 -6.29
N ILE A 134 -18.00 -7.45 -4.97
CA ILE A 134 -17.07 -6.64 -4.18
C ILE A 134 -16.17 -7.61 -3.41
N PHE A 135 -14.88 -7.59 -3.70
CA PHE A 135 -13.87 -8.35 -2.99
C PHE A 135 -13.11 -7.43 -2.03
N LEU A 136 -13.12 -7.76 -0.74
CA LEU A 136 -12.28 -7.11 0.25
C LEU A 136 -10.96 -7.88 0.35
N THR A 137 -9.84 -7.17 0.28
CA THR A 137 -8.52 -7.77 0.45
C THR A 137 -8.27 -8.14 1.91
N HIS A 138 -8.74 -7.28 2.83
CA HIS A 138 -8.67 -7.40 4.28
C HIS A 138 -9.64 -6.37 4.94
N ALA A 139 -9.87 -6.47 6.24
CA ALA A 139 -10.87 -5.71 6.99
C ALA A 139 -10.31 -4.47 7.71
N HIS A 140 -9.22 -3.87 7.20
CA HIS A 140 -8.78 -2.57 7.70
C HIS A 140 -9.76 -1.47 7.30
N ALA A 141 -9.93 -0.50 8.20
CA ALA A 141 -10.99 0.51 8.12
C ALA A 141 -10.95 1.34 6.83
N ASP A 142 -9.76 1.56 6.28
CA ASP A 142 -9.51 2.33 5.08
C ASP A 142 -9.90 1.61 3.78
N HIS A 143 -9.92 0.27 3.79
CA HIS A 143 -10.33 -0.57 2.66
C HIS A 143 -11.84 -0.87 2.64
N VAL A 144 -12.52 -0.72 3.78
CA VAL A 144 -13.96 -1.02 3.95
C VAL A 144 -14.82 0.20 4.26
N ALA A 145 -14.23 1.40 4.32
CA ALA A 145 -14.86 2.62 4.82
C ALA A 145 -16.21 2.92 4.17
N ASP A 146 -16.29 2.75 2.85
CA ASP A 146 -17.47 3.08 2.05
C ASP A 146 -18.19 1.83 1.51
N LEU A 147 -17.91 0.65 2.11
CA LEU A 147 -18.55 -0.61 1.76
C LEU A 147 -20.08 -0.56 1.80
N PRO A 148 -20.75 -0.01 2.85
CA PRO A 148 -22.20 0.04 2.89
C PRO A 148 -22.79 0.75 1.66
N ARG A 149 -22.20 1.89 1.28
CA ARG A 149 -22.63 2.70 0.15
C ARG A 149 -22.36 2.01 -1.18
N LEU A 150 -21.16 1.46 -1.38
CA LEU A 150 -20.83 0.76 -2.63
C LEU A 150 -21.77 -0.42 -2.85
N ARG A 151 -22.09 -1.17 -1.79
CA ARG A 151 -23.04 -2.28 -1.83
C ARG A 151 -24.47 -1.80 -2.15
N GLU A 152 -24.92 -0.71 -1.54
CA GLU A 152 -26.25 -0.15 -1.80
C GLU A 152 -26.42 0.30 -3.26
N GLU A 153 -25.42 0.99 -3.80
CA GLU A 153 -25.46 1.57 -5.16
C GLU A 153 -25.31 0.52 -6.27
N THR A 154 -24.72 -0.63 -5.96
CA THR A 154 -24.44 -1.69 -6.95
C THR A 154 -25.29 -2.94 -6.78
N ALA A 155 -25.85 -3.16 -5.59
CA ALA A 155 -26.45 -4.42 -5.17
C ALA A 155 -25.50 -5.65 -5.30
N ALA A 156 -24.18 -5.41 -5.34
CA ALA A 156 -23.18 -6.44 -5.52
C ALA A 156 -23.05 -7.38 -4.30
N ASP A 157 -22.67 -8.63 -4.57
CA ASP A 157 -22.31 -9.59 -3.53
C ASP A 157 -20.92 -9.26 -2.95
N VAL A 158 -20.80 -9.34 -1.63
CA VAL A 158 -19.57 -8.99 -0.91
C VAL A 158 -18.85 -10.25 -0.44
N PHE A 159 -17.55 -10.31 -0.71
CA PHE A 159 -16.64 -11.39 -0.32
C PHE A 159 -15.48 -10.83 0.49
N THR A 160 -15.15 -11.50 1.60
CA THR A 160 -14.08 -11.10 2.53
C THR A 160 -13.26 -12.33 2.93
N PRO A 161 -11.97 -12.18 3.33
CA PRO A 161 -11.21 -13.29 3.86
C PRO A 161 -11.92 -13.91 5.07
N ALA A 162 -11.97 -15.24 5.14
CA ALA A 162 -12.71 -15.95 6.19
C ALA A 162 -12.14 -15.80 7.62
N ARG A 163 -10.98 -15.15 7.77
CA ARG A 163 -10.24 -15.01 9.03
C ARG A 163 -10.23 -13.59 9.58
N GLU A 164 -11.03 -12.71 9.01
CA GLU A 164 -11.11 -11.28 9.33
C GLU A 164 -12.56 -10.84 9.57
#